data_AF-A0A9W8J462-F1
#
_entry.id   AF-A0A9W8J462-F1
#
_cell.length_a   1.000
_cell.length_b   1.000
_cell.length_c   1.000
_cell.angle_alpha   90.00
_cell.angle_beta   90.00
_cell.angle_gamma   90.00
#
_symmetry.space_group_name_H-M   'P 1'
#
loop_
_entity.id
_entity.type
_entity.pdbx_description
1 polymer ?
#
loop_
_entity_poly.entity_id
_entity_poly.type
_entity_poly.pdbx_seq_one_letter_code
_entity_poly.pdbx_strand_id
1 'polypeptide(L)'
;MKFLSTISLLIAPLVSWALVIPNADTPSFYFVATSPDNSTPRPVRIGPDGLYTTLSGSGTAIQAYFFQGYLTGALDKSGSPTYHPFLNTSPGEGGSCTTFGQLGYSGLGYSTNKCASFSWFQIQSNPENSQLGAKLTYNYVGGFYSCGPDENIWYKQNAHDGPQNCSPVDLYTVPVL
;
A
#
# COMPACT_ATOMS: atom_id res chain seq x y z
N MET A 1 8.44 -13.98 59.13
CA MET A 1 7.25 -13.86 58.26
C MET A 1 7.71 -13.26 56.93
N LYS A 2 7.72 -14.05 55.84
CA LYS A 2 8.11 -13.59 54.50
C LYS A 2 6.84 -13.48 53.66
N PHE A 3 6.47 -12.25 53.30
CA PHE A 3 5.38 -11.98 52.36
C PHE A 3 5.88 -12.25 50.94
N LEU A 4 5.37 -13.32 50.32
CA LEU A 4 5.47 -13.55 48.88
C LEU A 4 4.38 -12.71 48.23
N SER A 5 4.78 -11.60 47.61
CA SER A 5 3.89 -10.76 46.80
C SER A 5 3.73 -11.41 45.43
N THR A 6 2.61 -12.10 45.22
CA THR A 6 2.19 -12.62 43.91
C THR A 6 1.73 -11.45 43.04
N ILE A 7 2.58 -11.04 42.11
CA ILE A 7 2.21 -10.10 41.04
C ILE A 7 1.42 -10.92 40.01
N SER A 8 0.09 -10.83 40.05
CA SER A 8 -0.75 -11.31 38.96
C SER A 8 -0.60 -10.36 37.77
N LEU A 9 0.18 -10.77 36.77
CA LEU A 9 0.24 -10.10 35.48
C LEU A 9 -1.10 -10.33 34.78
N LEU A 10 -1.96 -9.30 34.76
CA LEU A 10 -3.12 -9.24 33.87
C LEU A 10 -2.60 -9.07 32.44
N ILE A 11 -2.33 -10.19 31.76
CA ILE A 11 -2.21 -10.23 30.31
C ILE A 11 -3.64 -10.10 29.78
N ALA A 12 -4.14 -8.88 29.63
CA ALA A 12 -5.29 -8.65 28.78
C ALA A 12 -4.82 -8.99 27.36
N PRO A 13 -5.40 -10.00 26.68
CA PRO A 13 -5.15 -10.12 25.26
C PRO A 13 -5.79 -8.88 24.64
N LEU A 14 -4.97 -7.94 24.17
CA LEU A 14 -5.42 -6.91 23.24
C LEU A 14 -5.78 -7.64 21.95
N VAL A 15 -6.96 -8.28 21.93
CA VAL A 15 -7.51 -8.85 20.71
C VAL A 15 -7.99 -7.66 19.89
N SER A 16 -7.08 -7.02 19.16
CA SER A 16 -7.46 -6.07 18.12
C SER A 16 -7.92 -6.90 16.93
N TRP A 17 -9.22 -7.12 16.82
CA TRP A 17 -9.78 -7.80 15.66
C TRP A 17 -9.66 -6.84 14.49
N ALA A 18 -8.78 -7.16 13.54
CA ALA A 18 -8.69 -6.38 12.32
C ALA A 18 -10.03 -6.45 11.58
N LEU A 19 -10.50 -5.32 11.07
CA LEU A 19 -11.77 -5.21 10.35
C LEU A 19 -11.75 -6.14 9.12
N VAL A 20 -12.73 -7.03 9.01
CA VAL A 20 -12.90 -7.88 7.83
C VAL A 20 -14.13 -7.40 7.06
N ILE A 21 -13.92 -6.91 5.83
CA ILE A 21 -15.01 -6.58 4.93
C ILE A 21 -15.72 -7.89 4.53
N PRO A 22 -17.06 -7.92 4.44
CA PRO A 22 -17.78 -9.12 4.01
C PRO A 22 -17.20 -9.71 2.71
N ASN A 23 -16.93 -11.02 2.74
CA ASN A 23 -16.33 -11.80 1.64
C ASN A 23 -14.86 -11.48 1.31
N ALA A 24 -14.16 -10.62 2.06
CA ALA A 24 -12.74 -10.41 1.87
C ALA A 24 -11.92 -11.67 2.22
N ASP A 25 -10.86 -11.92 1.46
CA ASP A 25 -9.91 -13.01 1.70
C ASP A 25 -8.95 -12.69 2.85
N THR A 26 -8.78 -11.41 3.15
CA THR A 26 -7.90 -10.92 4.23
C THR A 26 -8.62 -9.91 5.11
N PRO A 27 -8.15 -9.72 6.36
CA PRO A 27 -8.47 -8.51 7.10
C PRO A 27 -8.02 -7.26 6.34
N SER A 28 -8.69 -6.15 6.64
CA SER A 28 -8.40 -4.85 6.06
C SER A 28 -7.18 -4.22 6.70
N PHE A 29 -6.43 -3.47 5.89
CA PHE A 29 -5.23 -2.76 6.30
C PHE A 29 -5.09 -1.43 5.57
N TYR A 30 -4.32 -0.50 6.15
CA TYR A 30 -3.77 0.66 5.46
C TYR A 30 -2.34 0.38 5.00
N PHE A 31 -1.87 1.10 3.99
CA PHE A 31 -0.44 1.15 3.69
C PHE A 31 0.23 2.33 4.37
N VAL A 32 1.39 2.08 4.97
CA VAL A 32 2.32 3.11 5.46
C VAL A 32 3.64 2.97 4.71
N ALA A 33 4.12 4.09 4.20
CA ALA A 33 5.43 4.18 3.56
C ALA A 33 6.51 4.44 4.60
N THR A 34 7.61 3.70 4.47
CA THR A 34 8.86 3.95 5.18
C THR A 34 9.95 4.17 4.13
N SER A 35 10.96 4.97 4.46
CA SER A 35 12.07 5.26 3.55
C SER A 35 13.39 5.18 4.31
N PRO A 36 14.50 4.75 3.68
CA PRO A 36 15.82 4.85 4.30
C PRO A 36 16.15 6.27 4.77
N ASP A 37 15.62 7.28 4.08
CA ASP A 37 15.86 8.69 4.35
C ASP A 37 14.94 9.27 5.44
N ASN A 38 13.91 8.53 5.88
CA ASN A 38 12.93 8.99 6.86
C ASN A 38 12.46 7.86 7.79
N SER A 39 12.76 8.00 9.08
CA SER A 39 12.41 7.02 10.10
C SER A 39 10.94 7.00 10.51
N THR A 40 10.14 7.99 10.08
CA THR A 40 8.73 8.09 10.46
C THR A 40 7.85 7.46 9.38
N PRO A 41 7.09 6.40 9.71
CA PRO A 41 6.12 5.84 8.77
C PRO A 41 5.05 6.88 8.43
N ARG A 42 4.75 7.04 7.14
CA ARG A 42 3.73 7.98 6.65
C ARG A 42 2.61 7.24 5.94
N PRO A 43 1.34 7.57 6.20
CA PRO A 43 0.22 6.89 5.54
C PRO A 43 0.23 7.16 4.04
N VAL A 44 0.00 6.11 3.24
CA VAL A 44 -0.29 6.24 1.82
C VAL A 44 -1.70 6.77 1.65
N ARG A 45 -1.84 7.86 0.90
CA ARG A 45 -3.12 8.56 0.68
C ARG A 45 -3.46 8.58 -0.80
N ILE A 46 -4.74 8.63 -1.13
CA ILE A 46 -5.17 9.11 -2.44
C ILE A 46 -5.07 10.64 -2.42
N GLY A 47 -4.42 11.19 -3.45
CA GLY A 47 -4.24 12.62 -3.62
C GLY A 47 -5.55 13.35 -3.91
N PRO A 48 -5.50 14.70 -3.99
CA PRO A 48 -6.68 15.52 -4.25
C PRO A 48 -7.35 15.23 -5.60
N ASP A 49 -6.62 14.64 -6.54
CA ASP A 49 -7.13 14.20 -7.85
C ASP A 49 -8.05 12.98 -7.77
N GLY A 50 -8.13 12.31 -6.61
CA GLY A 50 -8.95 11.13 -6.38
C GLY A 50 -8.44 9.88 -7.11
N LEU A 51 -7.25 9.92 -7.71
CA LEU A 51 -6.76 8.86 -8.60
C LEU A 51 -5.41 8.31 -8.18
N TYR A 52 -4.44 9.17 -7.85
CA TYR A 52 -3.07 8.72 -7.61
C TYR A 52 -2.68 8.79 -6.15
N THR A 53 -1.70 7.97 -5.78
CA THR A 53 -1.23 7.88 -4.40
C THR A 53 -0.10 8.84 -4.10
N THR A 54 -0.11 9.39 -2.88
CA THR A 54 0.86 10.37 -2.39
C THR A 54 1.18 10.14 -0.91
N LEU A 55 2.36 10.58 -0.48
CA LEU A 55 2.76 10.66 0.93
C LEU A 55 2.62 12.05 1.53
N SER A 56 2.26 13.06 0.72
CA SER A 56 2.15 14.45 1.13
C SER A 56 0.68 14.93 1.14
N GLY A 57 0.49 16.17 1.60
CA GLY A 57 -0.80 16.87 1.52
C GLY A 57 -1.94 16.31 2.37
N SER A 58 -3.14 16.83 2.15
CA SER A 58 -4.39 16.34 2.72
C SER A 58 -5.06 15.38 1.75
N GLY A 59 -5.24 14.14 2.17
CA GLY A 59 -5.89 13.09 1.37
C GLY A 59 -6.36 11.97 2.28
N THR A 60 -7.22 11.11 1.76
CA THR A 60 -7.77 9.99 2.51
C THR A 60 -6.85 8.78 2.39
N ALA A 61 -6.49 8.18 3.53
CA ALA A 61 -5.82 6.89 3.52
C ALA A 61 -6.80 5.83 3.01
N ILE A 62 -6.42 5.12 1.96
CA ILE A 62 -7.26 4.07 1.39
C ILE A 62 -7.17 2.81 2.23
N GLN A 63 -8.32 2.30 2.65
CA GLN A 63 -8.42 0.98 3.24
C GLN A 63 -8.24 -0.06 2.12
N ALA A 64 -7.36 -1.03 2.34
CA ALA A 64 -7.07 -2.08 1.38
C ALA A 64 -7.33 -3.46 1.98
N TYR A 65 -7.68 -4.42 1.13
CA TYR A 65 -7.95 -5.81 1.46
C TYR A 65 -7.81 -6.66 0.20
N PHE A 66 -7.69 -7.98 0.34
CA PHE A 66 -7.79 -8.88 -0.81
C PHE A 66 -9.22 -9.41 -0.96
N PHE A 67 -9.69 -9.46 -2.21
CA PHE A 67 -10.95 -10.06 -2.59
C PHE A 67 -10.75 -10.85 -3.88
N GLN A 68 -11.09 -12.14 -3.84
CA GLN A 68 -10.84 -13.10 -4.92
C GLN A 68 -9.38 -13.10 -5.42
N GLY A 69 -8.43 -12.92 -4.49
CA GLY A 69 -7.00 -12.89 -4.78
C GLY A 69 -6.47 -11.56 -5.34
N TYR A 70 -7.30 -10.54 -5.49
CA TYR A 70 -6.90 -9.22 -5.98
C TYR A 70 -6.87 -8.19 -4.85
N LEU A 71 -5.80 -7.38 -4.82
CA LEU A 71 -5.75 -6.22 -3.95
C LEU A 71 -6.88 -5.26 -4.35
N THR A 72 -7.65 -4.85 -3.36
CA THR A 72 -8.86 -4.04 -3.52
C THR A 72 -8.81 -2.91 -2.51
N GLY A 73 -9.31 -1.74 -2.90
CA GLY A 73 -9.40 -0.55 -2.06
C GLY A 73 -10.85 -0.17 -1.73
N ALA A 74 -11.04 0.51 -0.61
CA ALA A 74 -12.30 1.12 -0.20
C ALA A 74 -12.02 2.42 0.58
N LEU A 75 -12.96 3.35 0.55
CA LEU A 75 -12.87 4.59 1.34
C LEU A 75 -13.52 4.47 2.72
N ASP A 76 -14.31 3.43 2.94
CA ASP A 76 -14.97 3.18 4.22
C ASP A 76 -14.92 1.72 4.66
N LYS A 77 -15.37 1.50 5.91
CA LYS A 77 -15.39 0.19 6.57
C LYS A 77 -16.42 -0.79 5.98
N SER A 78 -17.32 -0.32 5.12
CA SER A 78 -18.31 -1.18 4.44
C SER A 78 -17.72 -1.89 3.21
N GLY A 79 -16.58 -1.41 2.71
CA GLY A 79 -15.97 -1.90 1.47
C GLY A 79 -16.49 -1.21 0.21
N SER A 80 -17.20 -0.09 0.35
CA SER A 80 -17.84 0.64 -0.75
C SER A 80 -17.46 2.14 -0.74
N PRO A 81 -17.33 2.79 -1.91
CA PRO A 81 -17.19 2.16 -3.22
C PRO A 81 -15.86 1.40 -3.32
N THR A 82 -15.84 0.39 -4.19
CA THR A 82 -14.67 -0.43 -4.45
C THR A 82 -13.73 0.27 -5.43
N TYR A 83 -12.44 0.23 -5.13
CA TYR A 83 -11.38 0.76 -5.98
C TYR A 83 -10.40 -0.35 -6.36
N HIS A 84 -9.90 -0.27 -7.58
CA HIS A 84 -8.93 -1.21 -8.11
C HIS A 84 -7.57 -0.52 -8.21
N PRO A 85 -6.55 -0.97 -7.45
CA PRO A 85 -5.21 -0.44 -7.55
C PRO A 85 -4.64 -0.72 -8.94
N PHE A 86 -3.89 0.22 -9.48
CA PHE A 86 -3.25 0.08 -10.77
C PHE A 86 -1.92 0.82 -10.82
N LEU A 87 -1.05 0.38 -11.72
CA LEU A 87 0.10 1.16 -12.16
C LEU A 87 -0.21 1.81 -13.49
N ASN A 88 -0.17 3.14 -13.52
CA ASN A 88 -0.32 3.92 -14.73
C ASN A 88 1.02 4.00 -15.49
N THR A 89 1.38 2.92 -16.19
CA THR A 89 2.55 2.94 -17.08
C THR A 89 2.18 3.60 -18.42
N SER A 90 3.12 4.20 -19.13
CA SER A 90 2.86 4.94 -20.37
C SER A 90 3.35 4.16 -21.59
N PRO A 91 2.84 4.45 -22.80
CA PRO A 91 3.48 3.98 -24.02
C PRO A 91 4.92 4.51 -24.11
N GLY A 92 5.87 3.61 -24.26
CA GLY A 92 7.28 3.90 -24.53
C GLY A 92 7.58 3.87 -26.04
N GLU A 93 8.87 3.97 -26.37
CA GLU A 93 9.34 3.87 -27.75
C GLU A 93 9.01 2.50 -28.36
N GLY A 94 8.64 2.48 -29.64
CA GLY A 94 8.33 1.24 -30.36
C GLY A 94 6.99 0.58 -29.99
N GLY A 95 6.15 1.24 -29.18
CA GLY A 95 4.80 0.74 -28.84
C GLY A 95 4.73 -0.22 -27.66
N SER A 96 5.86 -0.49 -26.98
CA SER A 96 5.87 -1.21 -25.70
C SER A 96 5.50 -0.28 -24.54
N CYS A 97 4.92 -0.81 -23.46
CA CYS A 97 4.66 -0.04 -22.25
C CYS A 97 5.93 0.18 -21.42
N THR A 98 6.02 1.29 -20.70
CA THR A 98 7.15 1.61 -19.84
C THR A 98 7.29 0.63 -18.67
N THR A 99 8.51 0.49 -18.16
CA THR A 99 8.86 -0.36 -16.99
C THR A 99 8.59 0.32 -15.64
N PHE A 100 7.93 1.48 -15.67
CA PHE A 100 7.60 2.28 -14.50
C PHE A 100 6.21 2.90 -14.69
N GLY A 101 5.54 3.22 -13.58
CA GLY A 101 4.22 3.84 -13.58
C GLY A 101 3.81 4.34 -12.21
N GLN A 102 2.94 5.35 -12.19
CA GLN A 102 2.41 5.91 -10.95
C GLN A 102 1.38 4.96 -10.34
N LEU A 103 1.46 4.74 -9.02
CA LEU A 103 0.49 3.94 -8.29
C LEU A 103 -0.78 4.76 -8.07
N GLY A 104 -1.92 4.21 -8.47
CA GLY A 104 -3.23 4.83 -8.29
C GLY A 104 -4.33 3.82 -8.00
N TYR A 105 -5.54 4.33 -7.86
CA TYR A 105 -6.76 3.58 -7.60
C TYR A 105 -7.87 4.04 -8.55
N SER A 106 -8.52 3.11 -9.24
CA SER A 106 -9.63 3.39 -10.16
C SER A 106 -10.93 2.83 -9.61
N GLY A 107 -11.95 3.67 -9.46
CA GLY A 107 -13.29 3.23 -9.07
C GLY A 107 -14.06 2.50 -10.19
N LEU A 108 -13.54 2.53 -11.43
CA LEU A 108 -14.19 1.91 -12.58
C LEU A 108 -13.67 0.49 -12.88
N GLY A 109 -12.56 0.08 -12.26
CA GLY A 109 -11.91 -1.21 -12.55
C GLY A 109 -11.24 -1.31 -13.92
N TYR A 110 -11.20 -0.22 -14.68
CA TYR A 110 -10.47 -0.12 -15.94
C TYR A 110 -9.81 1.26 -16.08
N SER A 111 -8.90 1.37 -17.05
CA SER A 111 -8.24 2.62 -17.45
C SER A 111 -8.37 2.81 -18.96
N THR A 112 -8.47 4.06 -19.41
CA THR A 112 -8.36 4.40 -20.85
C THR A 112 -6.92 4.29 -21.34
N ASN A 113 -5.95 4.25 -20.43
CA ASN A 113 -4.57 3.97 -20.74
C ASN A 113 -4.37 2.47 -20.95
N LYS A 114 -4.08 2.08 -22.20
CA LYS A 114 -3.83 0.68 -22.58
C LYS A 114 -2.62 0.05 -21.89
N CYS A 115 -1.72 0.88 -21.37
CA CYS A 115 -0.54 0.45 -20.62
C CYS A 115 -0.78 0.40 -19.10
N ALA A 116 -1.96 0.77 -18.61
CA ALA A 116 -2.26 0.59 -17.20
C ALA A 116 -2.33 -0.90 -16.83
N SER A 117 -1.71 -1.26 -15.71
CA SER A 117 -1.74 -2.63 -15.17
C SER A 117 -2.50 -2.67 -13.84
N PHE A 118 -3.56 -3.47 -13.78
CA PHE A 118 -4.44 -3.63 -12.61
C PHE A 118 -4.13 -4.89 -11.79
N SER A 119 -3.34 -5.80 -12.34
CA SER A 119 -3.03 -7.09 -11.75
C SER A 119 -1.63 -7.07 -11.15
N TRP A 120 -1.26 -8.12 -10.39
CA TRP A 120 0.10 -8.38 -9.88
C TRP A 120 0.54 -7.68 -8.59
N PHE A 121 -0.36 -6.94 -7.93
CA PHE A 121 -0.11 -6.52 -6.55
C PHE A 121 -0.28 -7.71 -5.61
N GLN A 122 0.73 -7.95 -4.79
CA GLN A 122 0.74 -8.99 -3.77
C GLN A 122 1.27 -8.40 -2.47
N ILE A 123 1.00 -9.08 -1.35
CA ILE A 123 1.65 -8.77 -0.09
C ILE A 123 2.63 -9.88 0.26
N GLN A 124 3.82 -9.51 0.72
CA GLN A 124 4.84 -10.44 1.16
C GLN A 124 5.13 -10.18 2.63
N SER A 125 5.05 -11.21 3.46
CA SER A 125 5.47 -11.11 4.86
C SER A 125 6.95 -10.71 4.92
N ASN A 126 7.30 -9.82 5.85
CA ASN A 126 8.69 -9.45 6.05
C ASN A 126 9.41 -10.60 6.78
N PRO A 127 10.35 -11.32 6.15
CA PRO A 127 11.01 -12.47 6.77
C PRO A 127 11.99 -12.04 7.88
N GLU A 128 12.47 -10.80 7.86
CA GLU A 128 13.47 -10.29 8.81
C GLU A 128 12.84 -9.75 10.09
N ASN A 129 11.57 -9.33 10.04
CA ASN A 129 10.85 -8.85 11.21
C ASN A 129 9.36 -9.23 11.13
N SER A 130 9.00 -10.31 11.82
CA SER A 130 7.63 -10.81 11.91
C SER A 130 6.67 -9.91 12.69
N GLN A 131 7.17 -8.85 13.34
CA GLN A 131 6.35 -7.85 14.01
C GLN A 131 5.93 -6.71 13.08
N LEU A 132 6.64 -6.53 11.95
CA LEU A 132 6.21 -5.61 10.91
C LEU A 132 5.10 -6.25 10.06
N GLY A 133 4.21 -5.42 9.53
CA GLY A 133 3.21 -5.88 8.57
C GLY A 133 3.83 -6.48 7.30
N ALA A 134 2.97 -6.99 6.42
CA ALA A 134 3.41 -7.42 5.10
C ALA A 134 3.76 -6.21 4.22
N LYS A 135 4.69 -6.38 3.28
CA LYS A 135 5.10 -5.36 2.32
C LYS A 135 4.33 -5.54 1.00
N LEU A 136 3.85 -4.45 0.40
CA LEU A 136 3.31 -4.48 -0.95
C LEU A 136 4.44 -4.78 -1.94
N THR A 137 4.21 -5.75 -2.82
CA THR A 137 5.07 -6.06 -3.94
C THR A 137 4.29 -6.02 -5.25
N TYR A 138 5.00 -5.74 -6.34
CA TYR A 138 4.45 -5.80 -7.69
C TYR A 138 5.34 -6.69 -8.54
N ASN A 139 4.80 -7.82 -9.00
CA ASN A 139 5.49 -8.81 -9.83
C ASN A 139 6.89 -9.28 -9.32
N TYR A 140 7.20 -9.08 -8.03
CA TYR A 140 8.48 -9.42 -7.40
C TYR A 140 9.75 -8.90 -8.10
N VAL A 141 9.62 -7.87 -8.94
CA VAL A 141 10.73 -7.18 -9.60
C VAL A 141 10.61 -5.69 -9.27
N GLY A 142 11.73 -4.96 -9.17
CA GLY A 142 11.73 -3.52 -8.95
C GLY A 142 11.36 -3.09 -7.53
N GLY A 143 10.84 -1.86 -7.41
CA GLY A 143 10.48 -1.27 -6.12
C GLY A 143 9.59 -0.03 -6.25
N PHE A 144 9.09 0.44 -5.10
CA PHE A 144 8.32 1.67 -5.00
C PHE A 144 9.20 2.86 -4.62
N TYR A 145 8.82 4.04 -5.11
CA TYR A 145 9.55 5.28 -4.95
C TYR A 145 8.57 6.42 -4.72
N SER A 146 8.92 7.35 -3.84
CA SER A 146 8.25 8.64 -3.70
C SER A 146 8.97 9.66 -4.59
N CYS A 147 8.25 10.30 -5.51
CA CYS A 147 8.84 11.18 -6.52
C CYS A 147 8.21 12.57 -6.51
N GLY A 148 9.06 13.59 -6.71
CA GLY A 148 8.63 14.97 -6.88
C GLY A 148 8.15 15.66 -5.60
N PRO A 149 7.72 16.93 -5.69
CA PRO A 149 7.36 17.75 -4.53
C PRO A 149 6.09 17.25 -3.83
N ASP A 150 5.17 16.66 -4.59
CA ASP A 150 3.93 16.08 -4.05
C ASP A 150 4.16 14.67 -3.51
N GLU A 151 5.38 14.13 -3.54
CA GLU A 151 5.70 12.79 -3.02
C GLU A 151 4.77 11.70 -3.57
N ASN A 152 4.51 11.76 -4.87
CA ASN A 152 3.68 10.78 -5.57
C ASN A 152 4.37 9.42 -5.55
N ILE A 153 3.62 8.35 -5.37
CA ILE A 153 4.18 6.99 -5.32
C ILE A 153 4.25 6.41 -6.72
N TRP A 154 5.42 5.95 -7.10
CA TRP A 154 5.73 5.32 -8.38
C TRP A 154 6.28 3.92 -8.14
N TYR A 155 5.87 2.98 -8.97
CA TYR A 155 6.62 1.75 -9.15
C TYR A 155 7.66 1.96 -10.26
N LYS A 156 8.86 1.43 -10.05
CA LYS A 156 9.91 1.39 -11.06
C LYS A 156 10.58 0.03 -11.06
N GLN A 157 10.71 -0.59 -12.24
CA GLN A 157 11.47 -1.82 -12.40
C GLN A 157 12.96 -1.59 -12.13
N ASN A 158 13.53 -0.50 -12.66
CA ASN A 158 14.89 -0.04 -12.34
C ASN A 158 14.85 1.35 -11.71
N ALA A 159 15.75 1.63 -10.77
CA ALA A 159 15.76 2.90 -10.01
C ALA A 159 15.84 4.16 -10.90
N HIS A 160 16.56 4.06 -12.02
CA HIS A 160 16.78 5.15 -12.97
C HIS A 160 15.63 5.37 -13.96
N ASP A 161 14.64 4.46 -14.00
CA ASP A 161 13.52 4.56 -14.92
C ASP A 161 12.57 5.70 -14.51
N GLY A 162 12.03 6.40 -15.51
CA GLY A 162 10.95 7.36 -15.32
C GLY A 162 11.34 8.65 -14.59
N PRO A 163 10.46 9.18 -13.70
CA PRO A 163 10.66 10.49 -13.08
C PRO A 163 11.95 10.51 -12.26
N GLN A 164 12.66 11.64 -12.32
CA GLN A 164 13.87 11.86 -11.52
C GLN A 164 13.51 12.46 -10.16
N ASN A 165 14.47 12.55 -9.24
CA ASN A 165 14.29 13.04 -7.87
C ASN A 165 13.28 12.21 -7.08
N CYS A 166 13.60 10.92 -6.92
CA CYS A 166 12.79 9.99 -6.15
C CYS A 166 13.60 9.35 -5.03
N SER A 167 12.97 9.16 -3.87
CA SER A 167 13.50 8.34 -2.78
C SER A 167 12.80 6.97 -2.75
N PRO A 168 13.55 5.87 -2.52
CA PRO A 168 12.94 4.55 -2.38
C PRO A 168 12.02 4.51 -1.16
N VAL A 169 10.90 3.80 -1.30
CA VAL A 169 9.94 3.59 -0.22
C VAL A 169 9.44 2.15 -0.16
N ASP A 170 9.23 1.68 1.06
CA ASP A 170 8.59 0.40 1.34
C ASP A 170 7.20 0.64 1.90
N LEU A 171 6.20 -0.01 1.31
CA LEU A 171 4.78 0.14 1.68
C LEU A 171 4.36 -1.05 2.54
N TYR A 172 4.25 -0.85 3.85
CA TYR A 172 3.88 -1.88 4.81
C TYR A 172 2.40 -1.81 5.18
N THR A 173 1.78 -2.97 5.42
CA THR A 173 0.39 -3.07 5.91
C THR A 173 0.29 -2.72 7.40
N VAL A 174 -0.70 -1.94 7.78
CA VAL A 174 -1.10 -1.70 9.17
C VAL A 174 -2.57 -2.08 9.31
N PRO A 175 -2.96 -2.95 10.26
CA PRO A 175 -4.36 -3.39 10.41
C PRO A 175 -5.33 -2.22 10.61
N VAL A 176 -6.52 -2.32 10.01
CA VAL A 176 -7.64 -1.42 10.32
C VAL A 176 -8.38 -1.96 11.54
N LEU A 177 -8.64 -1.09 12.53
CA LEU A 177 -9.41 -1.36 13.74
C LEU A 177 -10.80 -0.75 13.64
#